data_AF-A0A850G7V2-F1
#
_entry.id   AF-A0A850G7V2-F1
#
_cell.length_a   1.000
_cell.length_b   1.000
_cell.length_c   1.000
_cell.angle_alpha   90.00
_cell.angle_beta   90.00
_cell.angle_gamma   90.00
#
_symmetry.space_group_name_H-M   'P 1'
#
loop_
_entity.id
_entity.type
_entity.pdbx_description
1 polymer ?
#
loop_
_entity_poly.entity_id
_entity_poly.type
_entity_poly.pdbx_seq_one_letter_code
_entity_poly.pdbx_strand_id
1 'polypeptide(L)'
;MNHYTRPAPMVDHSLPSSHGGLVFPLDTFRPTMLAAVLAEGLVAQARNILDAKLVLTRHPEVPQLVLGQIIGSVLDGNPAAFWRENPELGLIASQIMRHQLFQYWVEGGEEPRQGFIVAQRGQALAAQDATRDQMPPGSMAQDWPVAQLTQQLQITIEELAGGFEGGPQIELSLVDREGDDRELLMTLVGQMPGAEDEDPAHGQHAQQGQQAQQAQPAGAPGPASDDAQAPAQPKRITAEEDRKRRAAEHQAELEARQAKADSIRADLPYISDALGVVVAPKSAELADTDILEPFLIPKVEGDIPSGLPRELHQSLQGKRVDFAVPVEFLSEVFTSEGPLNKPAFDEGAQVREIGGQSVKVLEVLAPRLGSGSFIRRERAGVFVSRTPDLPLPEALIVALLDQQG
;
A
#
# COMPACT_ATOMS: atom_id res chain seq x y z
N MET A 1 -19.38 -60.99 29.88
CA MET A 1 -19.18 -60.33 28.58
C MET A 1 -19.31 -58.84 28.83
N ASN A 2 -18.19 -58.17 29.10
CA ASN A 2 -18.16 -56.70 29.29
C ASN A 2 -17.79 -56.09 27.94
N HIS A 3 -18.74 -55.37 27.34
CA HIS A 3 -18.47 -54.53 26.18
C HIS A 3 -17.68 -53.30 26.65
N TYR A 4 -16.37 -53.30 26.37
CA TYR A 4 -15.56 -52.09 26.39
C TYR A 4 -15.96 -51.23 25.19
N THR A 5 -16.79 -50.23 25.42
CA THR A 5 -17.02 -49.16 24.45
C THR A 5 -15.73 -48.35 24.38
N ARG A 6 -15.01 -48.50 23.26
CA ARG A 6 -13.84 -47.70 22.92
C ARG A 6 -14.25 -46.22 22.98
N PRO A 7 -13.57 -45.35 23.76
CA PRO A 7 -13.85 -43.92 23.69
C PRO A 7 -13.63 -43.46 22.24
N ALA A 8 -14.57 -42.67 21.73
CA ALA A 8 -14.45 -42.02 20.44
C ALA A 8 -13.10 -41.28 20.37
N PRO A 9 -12.41 -41.27 19.22
CA PRO A 9 -11.21 -40.47 19.09
C PRO A 9 -11.59 -39.02 19.40
N MET A 10 -10.95 -38.45 20.41
CA MET A 10 -10.93 -37.00 20.60
C MET A 10 -10.49 -36.40 19.28
N VAL A 11 -11.30 -35.51 18.74
CA VAL A 11 -10.92 -34.70 17.59
C VAL A 11 -9.65 -33.97 18.01
N ASP A 12 -8.56 -34.26 17.31
CA ASP A 12 -7.29 -33.59 17.50
C ASP A 12 -7.49 -32.12 17.11
N HIS A 13 -7.61 -31.25 18.11
CA HIS A 13 -7.69 -29.80 17.90
C HIS A 13 -6.31 -29.19 17.72
N SER A 14 -5.35 -29.94 17.15
CA SER A 14 -4.05 -29.40 16.76
C SER A 14 -4.29 -28.20 15.86
N LEU A 15 -3.98 -27.00 16.36
CA LEU A 15 -3.98 -25.78 15.57
C LEU A 15 -3.15 -26.03 14.29
N PRO A 16 -3.60 -25.54 13.13
CA PRO A 16 -2.87 -25.67 11.88
C PRO A 16 -1.44 -25.11 12.05
N SER A 17 -0.50 -25.65 11.27
CA SER A 17 0.93 -25.33 11.22
C SER A 17 1.31 -23.93 11.74
N SER A 18 2.35 -23.82 12.58
CA SER A 18 2.82 -22.56 13.13
C SER A 18 3.02 -21.48 12.05
N HIS A 19 2.30 -20.37 12.18
CA HIS A 19 2.26 -19.31 11.17
C HIS A 19 2.18 -17.91 11.81
N GLY A 20 2.49 -16.88 11.03
CA GLY A 20 2.36 -15.49 11.44
C GLY A 20 2.53 -14.55 10.27
N GLY A 21 2.23 -13.29 10.48
CA GLY A 21 2.25 -12.28 9.42
C GLY A 21 1.71 -10.94 9.85
N LEU A 22 1.48 -10.10 8.84
CA LEU A 22 0.80 -8.82 8.94
C LEU A 22 -0.53 -8.92 8.21
N VAL A 23 -1.63 -8.56 8.86
CA VAL A 23 -2.94 -8.44 8.23
C VAL A 23 -3.32 -6.98 8.24
N PHE A 24 -3.77 -6.46 7.11
CA PHE A 24 -4.13 -5.04 6.99
C PHE A 24 -5.13 -4.82 5.85
N PRO A 25 -5.87 -3.70 5.89
CA PRO A 25 -6.75 -3.35 4.79
C PRO A 25 -5.97 -3.06 3.50
N LEU A 26 -6.47 -3.56 2.37
CA LEU A 26 -6.03 -3.14 1.05
C LEU A 26 -6.40 -1.67 0.87
N ASP A 27 -5.40 -0.80 0.95
CA ASP A 27 -5.50 0.64 0.71
C ASP A 27 -4.32 1.05 -0.20
N THR A 28 -4.21 2.33 -0.51
CA THR A 28 -3.03 2.91 -1.16
C THR A 28 -1.84 2.88 -0.20
N PHE A 29 -1.05 1.80 -0.28
CA PHE A 29 0.31 1.73 0.24
C PHE A 29 1.25 1.42 -0.92
N ARG A 30 2.55 1.69 -0.76
CA ARG A 30 3.56 1.32 -1.76
C ARG A 30 4.16 -0.04 -1.36
N PRO A 31 3.87 -1.14 -2.08
CA PRO A 31 4.42 -2.46 -1.74
C PRO A 31 5.96 -2.46 -1.63
N THR A 32 6.65 -1.73 -2.50
CA THR A 32 8.11 -1.58 -2.44
C THR A 32 8.58 -0.86 -1.17
N MET A 33 7.85 0.18 -0.74
CA MET A 33 8.13 0.86 0.53
C MET A 33 7.90 -0.06 1.73
N LEU A 34 6.84 -0.89 1.71
CA LEU A 34 6.59 -1.88 2.75
C LEU A 34 7.72 -2.92 2.81
N ALA A 35 8.16 -3.43 1.66
CA ALA A 35 9.31 -4.31 1.59
C ALA A 35 10.59 -3.62 2.11
N ALA A 36 10.80 -2.35 1.77
CA ALA A 36 11.96 -1.58 2.22
C ALA A 36 12.01 -1.40 3.73
N VAL A 37 10.91 -0.95 4.35
CA VAL A 37 10.90 -0.71 5.81
C VAL A 37 11.01 -2.02 6.61
N LEU A 38 10.42 -3.12 6.12
CA LEU A 38 10.59 -4.44 6.73
C LEU A 38 12.03 -4.95 6.58
N ALA A 39 12.62 -4.82 5.39
CA ALA A 39 14.02 -5.18 5.17
C ALA A 39 14.98 -4.38 6.06
N GLU A 40 14.73 -3.08 6.24
CA GLU A 40 15.50 -2.24 7.14
C GLU A 40 15.38 -2.68 8.61
N GLY A 41 14.16 -3.01 9.06
CA GLY A 41 13.92 -3.56 10.39
C GLY A 41 14.72 -4.84 10.64
N LEU A 42 14.72 -5.75 9.66
CA LEU A 42 15.46 -7.01 9.75
C LEU A 42 16.98 -6.82 9.73
N VAL A 43 17.50 -5.94 8.86
CA VAL A 43 18.93 -5.63 8.82
C VAL A 43 19.38 -4.95 10.10
N ALA A 44 18.56 -4.08 10.70
CA ALA A 44 18.85 -3.45 11.98
C ALA A 44 19.00 -4.47 13.13
N GLN A 45 18.38 -5.64 13.00
CA GLN A 45 18.51 -6.78 13.92
C GLN A 45 19.60 -7.76 13.53
N ALA A 46 20.45 -7.41 12.56
CA ALA A 46 21.50 -8.26 12.02
C ALA A 46 20.99 -9.60 11.45
N ARG A 47 19.77 -9.62 10.92
CA ARG A 47 19.22 -10.81 10.24
C ARG A 47 19.79 -10.94 8.82
N ASN A 48 20.01 -12.17 8.38
CA ASN A 48 20.34 -12.46 6.99
C ASN A 48 19.07 -12.43 6.15
N ILE A 49 18.98 -11.50 5.20
CA ILE A 49 17.80 -11.32 4.33
C ILE A 49 18.07 -11.70 2.87
N LEU A 50 19.22 -12.34 2.57
CA LEU A 50 19.67 -12.57 1.19
C LEU A 50 18.68 -13.37 0.33
N ASP A 51 17.94 -14.29 0.94
CA ASP A 51 16.89 -15.08 0.29
C ASP A 51 15.48 -14.69 0.76
N ALA A 52 15.36 -13.62 1.56
CA ALA A 52 14.10 -13.24 2.18
C ALA A 52 13.22 -12.46 1.19
N LYS A 53 11.94 -12.83 1.15
CA LYS A 53 10.92 -12.16 0.34
C LYS A 53 9.73 -11.74 1.21
N LEU A 54 9.12 -10.63 0.84
CA LEU A 54 7.78 -10.27 1.27
C LEU A 54 6.78 -10.80 0.26
N VAL A 55 5.87 -11.64 0.73
CA VAL A 55 4.72 -12.13 -0.02
C VAL A 55 3.49 -11.39 0.47
N LEU A 56 2.77 -10.75 -0.45
CA LEU A 56 1.48 -10.13 -0.14
C LEU A 56 0.40 -10.90 -0.90
N THR A 57 -0.63 -11.36 -0.19
CA THR A 57 -1.77 -12.07 -0.77
C THR A 57 -3.06 -11.37 -0.36
N ARG A 58 -3.90 -11.01 -1.33
CA ARG A 58 -5.24 -10.47 -1.05
C ARG A 58 -6.22 -11.61 -0.81
N HIS A 59 -7.11 -11.47 0.18
CA HIS A 59 -8.16 -12.45 0.42
C HIS A 59 -9.06 -12.61 -0.82
N PRO A 60 -9.43 -13.84 -1.23
CA PRO A 60 -10.27 -14.07 -2.40
C PRO A 60 -11.70 -13.53 -2.23
N GLU A 61 -12.30 -13.73 -1.05
CA GLU A 61 -13.69 -13.34 -0.77
C GLU A 61 -13.87 -12.03 0.01
N VAL A 62 -12.80 -11.51 0.63
CA VAL A 62 -12.81 -10.30 1.46
C VAL A 62 -11.84 -9.29 0.81
N PRO A 63 -12.25 -8.64 -0.29
CA PRO A 63 -11.35 -7.95 -1.21
C PRO A 63 -10.58 -6.78 -0.59
N GLN A 64 -11.01 -6.30 0.57
CA GLN A 64 -10.34 -5.27 1.35
C GLN A 64 -9.24 -5.80 2.28
N LEU A 65 -8.92 -7.09 2.31
CA LEU A 65 -7.96 -7.65 3.26
C LEU A 65 -6.72 -8.21 2.56
N VAL A 66 -5.54 -7.83 3.06
CA VAL A 66 -4.24 -8.35 2.59
C VAL A 66 -3.52 -9.01 3.75
N LEU A 67 -2.90 -10.14 3.46
CA LEU A 67 -1.96 -10.81 4.33
C LEU A 67 -0.55 -10.63 3.76
N GLY A 68 0.34 -10.07 4.58
CA GLY A 68 1.77 -9.99 4.32
C GLY A 68 2.54 -11.02 5.12
N GLN A 69 3.33 -11.85 4.44
CA GLN A 69 4.19 -12.86 5.04
C GLN A 69 5.62 -12.67 4.57
N ILE A 70 6.57 -12.84 5.47
CA ILE A 70 7.98 -12.97 5.09
C ILE A 70 8.25 -14.46 4.89
N ILE A 71 8.95 -14.80 3.81
CA ILE A 71 9.45 -16.16 3.54
C ILE A 71 10.95 -16.12 3.33
N GLY A 72 11.63 -17.24 3.59
CA GLY A 72 13.08 -17.39 3.44
C GLY A 72 13.76 -17.88 4.73
N SER A 73 15.08 -18.02 4.67
CA SER A 73 15.89 -18.55 5.78
C SER A 73 15.82 -17.70 7.06
N VAL A 74 15.44 -16.42 6.93
CA VAL A 74 15.31 -15.45 8.04
C VAL A 74 14.33 -15.88 9.15
N LEU A 75 13.40 -16.80 8.85
CA LEU A 75 12.40 -17.29 9.81
C LEU A 75 12.93 -18.41 10.72
N ASP A 76 14.11 -18.97 10.44
CA ASP A 76 14.68 -20.12 11.16
C ASP A 76 13.72 -21.33 11.25
N GLY A 77 12.79 -21.45 10.29
CA GLY A 77 11.80 -22.53 10.23
C GLY A 77 10.62 -22.40 11.22
N ASN A 78 10.54 -21.33 12.02
CA ASN A 78 9.40 -21.07 12.90
C ASN A 78 8.82 -19.66 12.65
N PRO A 79 7.85 -19.53 11.70
CA PRO A 79 7.24 -18.25 11.38
C PRO A 79 6.53 -17.59 12.57
N ALA A 80 5.89 -18.38 13.44
CA ALA A 80 5.18 -17.86 14.60
C ALA A 80 6.14 -17.23 15.62
N ALA A 81 7.23 -17.93 15.96
CA ALA A 81 8.25 -17.40 16.84
C ALA A 81 8.92 -16.16 16.24
N PHE A 82 9.22 -16.17 14.94
CA PHE A 82 9.77 -15.01 14.24
C PHE A 82 8.86 -13.78 14.41
N TRP A 83 7.56 -13.86 14.09
CA TRP A 83 6.69 -12.69 14.23
C TRP A 83 6.47 -12.30 15.69
N ARG A 84 6.45 -13.24 16.62
CA ARG A 84 6.35 -12.95 18.06
C ARG A 84 7.57 -12.18 18.59
N GLU A 85 8.76 -12.54 18.13
CA GLU A 85 10.03 -11.99 18.62
C GLU A 85 10.42 -10.67 17.95
N ASN A 86 9.73 -10.31 16.87
CA ASN A 86 10.01 -9.10 16.09
C ASN A 86 8.77 -8.17 16.01
N PRO A 87 8.21 -7.70 17.16
CA PRO A 87 7.03 -6.83 17.20
C PRO A 87 7.24 -5.44 16.58
N GLU A 88 8.49 -4.97 16.53
CA GLU A 88 8.86 -3.71 15.89
C GLU A 88 8.65 -3.72 14.38
N LEU A 89 8.63 -4.88 13.71
CA LEU A 89 8.32 -4.96 12.28
C LEU A 89 6.90 -4.45 11.98
N GLY A 90 5.90 -4.84 12.77
CA GLY A 90 4.53 -4.33 12.63
C GLY A 90 4.43 -2.85 12.99
N LEU A 91 5.20 -2.39 13.99
CA LEU A 91 5.25 -0.97 14.34
C LEU A 91 5.82 -0.13 13.19
N ILE A 92 6.98 -0.51 12.65
CA ILE A 92 7.62 0.18 11.54
C ILE A 92 6.73 0.13 10.29
N ALA A 93 6.19 -1.04 9.94
CA ALA A 93 5.25 -1.18 8.83
C ALA A 93 4.04 -0.25 9.00
N SER A 94 3.48 -0.14 10.21
CA SER A 94 2.32 0.71 10.46
C SER A 94 2.57 2.22 10.27
N GLN A 95 3.82 2.67 10.16
CA GLN A 95 4.15 4.09 9.91
C GLN A 95 3.80 4.53 8.49
N ILE A 96 3.89 3.61 7.53
CA ILE A 96 3.59 3.88 6.12
C ILE A 96 2.15 3.52 5.74
N MET A 97 1.44 2.81 6.62
CA MET A 97 0.04 2.41 6.44
C MET A 97 -0.92 3.49 6.95
N ARG A 98 -2.04 3.66 6.24
CA ARG A 98 -3.10 4.60 6.65
C ARG A 98 -3.97 4.04 7.78
N HIS A 99 -4.33 2.76 7.64
CA HIS A 99 -5.21 2.05 8.56
C HIS A 99 -4.41 1.24 9.58
N GLN A 100 -5.14 0.63 10.52
CA GLN A 100 -4.56 -0.30 11.48
C GLN A 100 -3.96 -1.50 10.76
N LEU A 101 -2.82 -1.94 11.25
CA LEU A 101 -2.11 -3.13 10.82
C LEU A 101 -2.03 -4.09 12.01
N PHE A 102 -2.37 -5.35 11.74
CA PHE A 102 -2.41 -6.41 12.73
C PHE A 102 -1.22 -7.33 12.51
N GLN A 103 -0.21 -7.27 13.38
CA GLN A 103 0.82 -8.30 13.42
C GLN A 103 0.30 -9.46 14.25
N TYR A 104 0.43 -10.71 13.78
CA TYR A 104 -0.10 -11.87 14.48
C TYR A 104 0.85 -13.08 14.43
N TRP A 105 0.67 -13.98 15.38
CA TRP A 105 1.36 -15.27 15.44
C TRP A 105 0.45 -16.35 16.04
N VAL A 106 0.51 -17.55 15.48
CA VAL A 106 -0.15 -18.76 15.97
C VAL A 106 0.89 -19.86 15.98
N GLU A 107 1.27 -20.28 17.16
CA GLU A 107 2.17 -21.42 17.39
C GLU A 107 1.30 -22.62 17.78
N GLY A 108 1.31 -23.64 16.93
CA GLY A 108 0.65 -24.92 17.18
C GLY A 108 1.58 -25.90 17.92
N GLY A 109 1.06 -27.09 18.24
CA GLY A 109 1.84 -28.17 18.86
C GLY A 109 1.60 -28.35 20.36
N GLU A 110 2.61 -28.86 21.07
CA GLU A 110 2.50 -29.24 22.50
C GLU A 110 2.34 -28.02 23.42
N GLU A 111 2.99 -26.90 23.06
CA GLU A 111 2.94 -25.62 23.79
C GLU A 111 2.26 -24.55 22.93
N PRO A 112 0.92 -24.61 22.74
CA PRO A 112 0.25 -23.68 21.84
C PRO A 112 0.27 -22.25 22.41
N ARG A 113 0.51 -21.29 21.53
CA ARG A 113 0.53 -19.86 21.85
C ARG A 113 -0.08 -19.06 20.70
N GLN A 114 -0.86 -18.05 21.02
CA GLN A 114 -1.38 -17.12 20.03
C GLN A 114 -1.26 -15.70 20.51
N GLY A 115 -1.03 -14.78 19.60
CA GLY A 115 -1.05 -13.36 19.93
C GLY A 115 -1.11 -12.47 18.71
N PHE A 116 -1.42 -11.21 18.98
CA PHE A 116 -1.42 -10.15 17.99
C PHE A 116 -1.08 -8.80 18.61
N ILE A 117 -0.65 -7.89 17.75
CA ILE A 117 -0.45 -6.46 18.02
C ILE A 117 -1.24 -5.68 16.98
N VAL A 118 -2.06 -4.74 17.44
CA VAL A 118 -2.70 -3.73 16.60
C VAL A 118 -1.81 -2.50 16.60
N ALA A 119 -1.29 -2.15 15.43
CA ALA A 119 -0.39 -1.03 15.25
C ALA A 119 -0.98 0.02 14.28
N GLN A 120 -0.74 1.30 14.56
CA GLN A 120 -1.09 2.40 13.65
C GLN A 120 -0.09 3.54 13.82
N ARG A 121 0.43 4.09 12.72
CA ARG A 121 1.35 5.25 12.71
C ARG A 121 2.55 5.08 13.66
N GLY A 122 3.11 3.87 13.73
CA GLY A 122 4.26 3.56 14.58
C GLY A 122 3.94 3.30 16.05
N GLN A 123 2.67 3.25 16.44
CA GLN A 123 2.24 3.05 17.82
C GLN A 123 1.44 1.75 17.98
N ALA A 124 1.68 1.02 19.07
CA ALA A 124 0.83 -0.10 19.49
C ALA A 124 -0.44 0.45 20.14
N LEU A 125 -1.59 0.12 19.57
CA LEU A 125 -2.90 0.50 20.09
C LEU A 125 -3.45 -0.56 21.06
N ALA A 126 -3.20 -1.82 20.74
CA ALA A 126 -3.61 -2.98 21.54
C ALA A 126 -2.64 -4.13 21.29
N ALA A 127 -2.51 -5.02 22.27
CA ALA A 127 -1.79 -6.27 22.12
C ALA A 127 -2.44 -7.33 23.01
N GLN A 128 -2.49 -8.56 22.52
CA GLN A 128 -2.84 -9.74 23.31
C GLN A 128 -1.87 -10.86 22.96
N ASP A 129 -1.45 -11.60 23.96
CA ASP A 129 -0.63 -12.79 23.82
C ASP A 129 -1.07 -13.78 24.89
N ALA A 130 -1.31 -15.02 24.50
CA ALA A 130 -1.80 -16.05 25.38
C ALA A 130 -1.10 -17.38 25.10
N THR A 131 -0.60 -18.00 26.16
CA THR A 131 -0.26 -19.43 26.22
C THR A 131 -1.42 -20.22 26.83
N ARG A 132 -1.39 -21.55 26.68
CA ARG A 132 -2.47 -22.43 27.17
C ARG A 132 -2.81 -22.23 28.65
N ASP A 133 -1.83 -21.99 29.50
CA ASP A 133 -1.98 -21.80 30.94
C ASP A 133 -2.56 -20.42 31.32
N GLN A 134 -2.52 -19.46 30.40
CA GLN A 134 -3.09 -18.12 30.55
C GLN A 134 -4.55 -18.05 30.09
N MET A 135 -5.02 -19.07 29.36
CA MET A 135 -6.41 -19.18 28.93
C MET A 135 -7.33 -19.54 30.11
N PRO A 136 -8.50 -18.92 30.24
CA PRO A 136 -9.50 -19.29 31.24
C PRO A 136 -9.82 -20.80 31.24
N PRO A 137 -10.13 -21.40 32.41
CA PRO A 137 -10.56 -22.79 32.48
C PRO A 137 -11.81 -23.02 31.61
N GLY A 138 -11.73 -24.01 30.71
CA GLY A 138 -12.82 -24.33 29.78
C GLY A 138 -12.84 -23.50 28.50
N SER A 139 -11.82 -22.68 28.24
CA SER A 139 -11.66 -21.98 26.96
C SER A 139 -11.69 -22.94 25.77
N MET A 140 -12.46 -22.55 24.77
CA MET A 140 -12.59 -23.21 23.47
C MET A 140 -11.62 -22.60 22.47
N ALA A 141 -11.50 -23.23 21.29
CA ALA A 141 -10.63 -22.74 20.21
C ALA A 141 -10.94 -21.28 19.81
N GLN A 142 -12.21 -20.88 19.81
CA GLN A 142 -12.62 -19.51 19.48
C GLN A 142 -12.21 -18.44 20.50
N ASP A 143 -11.84 -18.85 21.71
CA ASP A 143 -11.53 -17.91 22.79
C ASP A 143 -10.09 -17.39 22.70
N TRP A 144 -9.26 -18.00 21.86
CA TRP A 144 -7.86 -17.62 21.70
C TRP A 144 -7.72 -16.26 20.99
N PRO A 145 -6.65 -15.49 21.28
CA PRO A 145 -6.47 -14.14 20.75
C PRO A 145 -6.62 -14.01 19.23
N VAL A 146 -5.98 -14.89 18.44
CA VAL A 146 -6.06 -14.80 16.98
C VAL A 146 -7.41 -15.29 16.47
N ALA A 147 -8.04 -16.28 17.12
CA ALA A 147 -9.39 -16.72 16.76
C ALA A 147 -10.45 -15.62 17.01
N GLN A 148 -10.27 -14.79 18.04
CA GLN A 148 -11.12 -13.61 18.25
C GLN A 148 -10.85 -12.52 17.21
N LEU A 149 -9.58 -12.31 16.83
CA LEU A 149 -9.20 -11.37 15.79
C LEU A 149 -9.83 -11.77 14.43
N THR A 150 -9.75 -13.05 14.04
CA THR A 150 -10.31 -13.52 12.77
C THR A 150 -11.82 -13.35 12.71
N GLN A 151 -12.53 -13.55 13.82
CA GLN A 151 -13.96 -13.26 13.91
C GLN A 151 -14.29 -11.78 13.64
N GLN A 152 -13.48 -10.85 14.16
CA GLN A 152 -13.67 -9.41 13.90
C GLN A 152 -13.39 -9.06 12.43
N LEU A 153 -12.41 -9.72 11.83
CA LEU A 153 -12.03 -9.56 10.43
C LEU A 153 -12.92 -10.34 9.45
N GLN A 154 -13.89 -11.12 9.97
CA GLN A 154 -14.81 -11.95 9.20
C GLN A 154 -14.09 -13.00 8.32
N ILE A 155 -13.01 -13.58 8.85
CA ILE A 155 -12.26 -14.67 8.23
C ILE A 155 -12.11 -15.83 9.23
N THR A 156 -11.64 -16.97 8.75
CA THR A 156 -11.31 -18.16 9.55
C THR A 156 -9.83 -18.20 9.89
N ILE A 157 -9.47 -18.99 10.91
CA ILE A 157 -8.06 -19.21 11.26
C ILE A 157 -7.36 -20.08 10.21
N GLU A 158 -8.10 -20.97 9.55
CA GLU A 158 -7.63 -21.81 8.46
C GLU A 158 -7.26 -20.97 7.22
N GLU A 159 -8.04 -19.92 6.90
CA GLU A 159 -7.70 -18.98 5.82
C GLU A 159 -6.39 -18.22 6.11
N LEU A 160 -6.18 -17.78 7.35
CA LEU A 160 -4.90 -17.19 7.77
C LEU A 160 -3.74 -18.20 7.71
N ALA A 161 -3.99 -19.45 8.09
CA ALA A 161 -2.98 -20.50 8.04
C ALA A 161 -2.59 -20.87 6.60
N GLY A 162 -3.57 -20.89 5.70
CA GLY A 162 -3.40 -21.17 4.28
C GLY A 162 -2.85 -19.99 3.47
N GLY A 163 -2.60 -18.83 4.09
CA GLY A 163 -2.02 -17.68 3.41
C GLY A 163 -2.96 -16.98 2.42
N PHE A 164 -4.28 -17.11 2.62
CA PHE A 164 -5.31 -16.70 1.65
C PHE A 164 -5.19 -17.39 0.28
N GLU A 165 -5.10 -18.72 0.29
CA GLU A 165 -5.00 -19.56 -0.90
C GLU A 165 -6.03 -19.19 -1.99
N GLY A 166 -5.58 -19.10 -3.24
CA GLY A 166 -6.40 -18.71 -4.39
C GLY A 166 -6.60 -17.19 -4.56
N GLY A 167 -6.11 -16.38 -3.62
CA GLY A 167 -6.07 -14.94 -3.72
C GLY A 167 -5.00 -14.40 -4.68
N PRO A 168 -5.17 -13.19 -5.25
CA PRO A 168 -4.10 -12.52 -5.99
C PRO A 168 -2.89 -12.26 -5.10
N GLN A 169 -1.69 -12.51 -5.64
CA GLN A 169 -0.45 -12.55 -4.89
C GLN A 169 0.66 -11.78 -5.62
N ILE A 170 1.49 -11.08 -4.85
CA ILE A 170 2.76 -10.52 -5.33
C ILE A 170 3.91 -10.95 -4.40
N GLU A 171 5.11 -11.02 -4.97
CA GLU A 171 6.34 -11.31 -4.24
C GLU A 171 7.37 -10.20 -4.47
N LEU A 172 8.01 -9.76 -3.40
CA LEU A 172 9.04 -8.73 -3.44
C LEU A 172 10.30 -9.23 -2.72
N SER A 173 11.46 -9.07 -3.36
CA SER A 173 12.74 -9.31 -2.71
C SER A 173 12.98 -8.25 -1.63
N LEU A 174 13.41 -8.67 -0.44
CA LEU A 174 13.81 -7.73 0.61
C LEU A 174 15.21 -7.13 0.34
N VAL A 175 15.96 -7.69 -0.62
CA VAL A 175 17.26 -7.19 -1.07
C VAL A 175 17.09 -6.22 -2.24
N ASP A 176 16.53 -6.69 -3.34
CA ASP A 176 16.35 -5.95 -4.60
C ASP A 176 14.90 -5.50 -4.70
N ARG A 177 14.59 -4.41 -4.00
CA ARG A 177 13.22 -3.94 -3.73
C ARG A 177 12.61 -3.17 -4.92
N GLU A 178 13.06 -3.50 -6.13
CA GLU A 178 12.63 -2.85 -7.36
C GLU A 178 11.28 -3.43 -7.80
N GLY A 179 10.41 -2.55 -8.27
CA GLY A 179 9.10 -2.91 -8.80
C GLY A 179 8.27 -1.68 -9.06
N ASP A 180 7.39 -1.75 -10.05
CA ASP A 180 6.38 -0.71 -10.23
C ASP A 180 5.27 -0.95 -9.21
N ASP A 181 5.21 -0.11 -8.17
CA ASP A 181 4.17 -0.16 -7.13
C ASP A 181 2.76 -0.20 -7.73
N ARG A 182 2.55 0.45 -8.89
CA ARG A 182 1.27 0.41 -9.60
C ARG A 182 0.98 -1.00 -10.09
N GLU A 183 1.88 -1.60 -10.85
CA GLU A 183 1.71 -2.96 -11.39
C GLU A 183 1.49 -3.99 -10.28
N LEU A 184 2.23 -3.84 -9.17
CA LEU A 184 2.13 -4.69 -7.99
C LEU A 184 0.76 -4.57 -7.30
N LEU A 185 0.26 -3.35 -7.09
CA LEU A 185 -1.08 -3.14 -6.54
C LEU A 185 -2.17 -3.62 -7.50
N MET A 186 -2.01 -3.42 -8.81
CA MET A 186 -2.93 -3.90 -9.84
C MET A 186 -3.03 -5.43 -9.81
N THR A 187 -1.89 -6.11 -9.67
CA THR A 187 -1.83 -7.56 -9.49
C THR A 187 -2.58 -7.96 -8.22
N LEU A 188 -2.35 -7.28 -7.09
CA LEU A 188 -3.05 -7.56 -5.83
C LEU A 188 -4.57 -7.36 -5.90
N VAL A 189 -5.07 -6.37 -6.65
CA VAL A 189 -6.53 -6.18 -6.83
C VAL A 189 -7.14 -7.19 -7.81
N GLY A 190 -6.32 -8.07 -8.41
CA GLY A 190 -6.75 -9.11 -9.35
C GLY A 190 -6.77 -8.67 -10.81
N GLN A 191 -6.07 -7.58 -11.17
CA GLN A 191 -5.90 -7.14 -12.56
C GLN A 191 -4.52 -7.58 -13.07
N MET A 192 -4.50 -8.36 -14.15
CA MET A 192 -3.23 -8.79 -14.75
C MET A 192 -2.50 -7.60 -15.40
N PRO A 193 -1.16 -7.51 -15.26
CA PRO A 193 -0.35 -6.60 -16.03
C PRO A 193 -0.57 -6.84 -17.53
N GLY A 194 -0.89 -5.79 -18.29
CA GLY A 194 -1.02 -5.88 -19.75
C GLY A 194 -2.41 -6.22 -20.30
N ALA A 195 -3.46 -6.31 -19.48
CA ALA A 195 -4.84 -6.38 -19.99
C ALA A 195 -5.31 -5.09 -20.71
N GLU A 196 -4.44 -4.08 -20.81
CA GLU A 196 -4.67 -2.82 -21.54
C GLU A 196 -4.22 -2.84 -23.01
N ASP A 197 -3.60 -3.91 -23.54
CA ASP A 197 -3.08 -3.94 -24.92
C ASP A 197 -3.32 -5.26 -25.68
N GLU A 198 -4.57 -5.65 -25.93
CA GLU A 198 -4.89 -6.51 -27.10
C GLU A 198 -6.23 -6.08 -27.73
N ASP A 199 -6.16 -5.11 -28.64
CA ASP A 199 -7.20 -4.87 -29.63
C ASP A 199 -6.98 -5.85 -30.80
N PRO A 200 -7.91 -6.77 -31.14
CA PRO A 200 -7.72 -7.83 -32.14
C PRO A 200 -7.80 -7.35 -33.60
N ALA A 201 -7.34 -6.12 -33.89
CA ALA A 201 -7.57 -5.46 -35.16
C ALA A 201 -6.30 -4.89 -35.81
N HIS A 202 -5.16 -5.56 -35.76
CA HIS A 202 -4.13 -5.40 -36.80
C HIS A 202 -3.28 -6.66 -36.98
N GLY A 203 -3.73 -7.51 -37.90
CA GLY A 203 -2.89 -8.54 -38.47
C GLY A 203 -1.86 -7.97 -39.44
N GLN A 204 -0.70 -8.64 -39.45
CA GLN A 204 0.33 -8.72 -40.49
C GLN A 204 1.47 -7.68 -40.42
N HIS A 205 2.59 -8.10 -39.80
CA HIS A 205 3.72 -8.56 -40.61
C HIS A 205 4.53 -9.63 -39.86
N ALA A 206 4.61 -10.80 -40.49
CA ALA A 206 5.46 -11.91 -40.10
C ALA A 206 6.89 -11.71 -40.61
N GLN A 207 7.87 -12.13 -39.79
CA GLN A 207 9.10 -12.87 -40.18
C GLN A 207 9.84 -13.22 -38.89
N GLN A 208 9.72 -14.44 -38.33
CA GLN A 208 10.35 -15.72 -38.71
C GLN A 208 11.89 -15.74 -38.76
N GLY A 209 12.45 -16.61 -37.91
CA GLY A 209 13.78 -17.24 -38.02
C GLY A 209 14.75 -16.78 -36.93
N GLN A 210 15.43 -17.62 -36.15
CA GLN A 210 15.73 -19.05 -36.25
C GLN A 210 16.15 -19.60 -34.88
N GLN A 211 15.83 -20.87 -34.66
CA GLN A 211 16.31 -21.73 -33.59
C GLN A 211 17.79 -22.13 -33.79
N ALA A 212 18.46 -22.31 -32.65
CA ALA A 212 19.38 -23.40 -32.29
C ALA A 212 20.61 -23.73 -33.16
N GLN A 213 21.79 -23.76 -32.52
CA GLN A 213 22.75 -24.89 -32.51
C GLN A 213 23.94 -24.56 -31.58
N GLN A 214 24.12 -25.29 -30.49
CA GLN A 214 24.93 -26.52 -30.32
C GLN A 214 26.35 -26.25 -29.82
N ALA A 215 26.69 -26.98 -28.76
CA ALA A 215 28.00 -27.12 -28.15
C ALA A 215 28.95 -27.96 -29.01
N GLN A 216 30.26 -27.71 -28.92
CA GLN A 216 31.25 -28.68 -28.38
C GLN A 216 32.70 -28.12 -28.36
N PRO A 217 33.62 -28.75 -27.59
CA PRO A 217 34.85 -28.16 -27.04
C PRO A 217 36.13 -28.58 -27.79
N ALA A 218 37.26 -27.91 -27.49
CA ALA A 218 38.58 -28.49 -27.23
C ALA A 218 39.68 -27.42 -27.25
N GLY A 219 40.62 -27.49 -26.31
CA GLY A 219 41.97 -26.92 -26.48
C GLY A 219 42.54 -26.16 -25.29
N ALA A 220 43.14 -26.89 -24.35
CA ALA A 220 44.32 -26.44 -23.58
C ALA A 220 45.51 -27.33 -24.03
N PRO A 221 46.80 -27.03 -23.74
CA PRO A 221 47.33 -26.04 -22.78
C PRO A 221 48.56 -25.23 -23.27
N GLY A 222 48.89 -24.14 -22.57
CA GLY A 222 50.19 -23.45 -22.69
C GLY A 222 50.28 -22.19 -21.81
N PRO A 223 51.46 -21.81 -21.27
CA PRO A 223 51.60 -21.43 -19.86
C PRO A 223 51.83 -19.93 -19.57
N ALA A 224 51.43 -19.56 -18.35
CA ALA A 224 51.96 -18.56 -17.40
C ALA A 224 52.62 -17.26 -17.91
N SER A 225 52.07 -16.11 -17.49
CA SER A 225 52.73 -15.18 -16.54
C SER A 225 51.87 -13.96 -16.17
N ASP A 226 51.83 -13.70 -14.86
CA ASP A 226 51.81 -12.42 -14.12
C ASP A 226 50.54 -11.55 -13.96
N ASP A 227 50.15 -11.47 -12.67
CA ASP A 227 49.63 -10.31 -11.93
C ASP A 227 48.28 -9.69 -12.32
N ALA A 228 47.21 -10.42 -12.01
CA ALA A 228 45.91 -9.82 -11.75
C ALA A 228 45.88 -9.22 -10.33
N GLN A 229 46.04 -7.90 -10.21
CA GLN A 229 45.69 -7.14 -9.02
C GLN A 229 44.20 -7.32 -8.72
N ALA A 230 43.89 -7.87 -7.55
CA ALA A 230 42.52 -7.95 -7.04
C ALA A 230 41.92 -6.52 -6.88
N PRO A 231 40.64 -6.31 -7.23
CA PRO A 231 39.99 -5.03 -7.04
C PRO A 231 39.98 -4.65 -5.56
N ALA A 232 40.41 -3.42 -5.27
CA ALA A 232 40.45 -2.87 -3.92
C ALA A 232 39.08 -3.01 -3.25
N GLN A 233 39.06 -3.63 -2.06
CA GLN A 233 37.85 -3.76 -1.26
C GLN A 233 37.23 -2.37 -1.02
N PRO A 234 35.90 -2.22 -1.17
CA PRO A 234 35.24 -0.96 -0.84
C PRO A 234 35.49 -0.65 0.63
N LYS A 235 35.91 0.59 0.91
CA LYS A 235 36.11 1.09 2.28
C LYS A 235 34.83 0.81 3.07
N ARG A 236 34.94 -0.01 4.12
CA ARG A 236 33.84 -0.28 5.05
C ARG A 236 33.43 1.04 5.70
N ILE A 237 32.34 1.62 5.21
CA ILE A 237 31.67 2.74 5.84
C ILE A 237 31.24 2.25 7.22
N THR A 238 31.62 2.97 8.27
CA THR A 238 31.27 2.59 9.63
C THR A 238 29.76 2.79 9.86
N ALA A 239 29.15 2.02 10.76
CA ALA A 239 27.71 2.13 11.07
C ALA A 239 27.28 3.55 11.50
N GLU A 240 28.22 4.34 12.04
CA GLU A 240 27.98 5.73 12.42
C GLU A 240 27.97 6.69 11.23
N GLU A 241 28.87 6.47 10.26
CA GLU A 241 28.90 7.23 8.99
C GLU A 241 27.67 6.92 8.13
N ASP A 242 27.22 5.66 8.13
CA ASP A 242 26.04 5.25 7.39
C ASP A 242 24.74 5.81 8.02
N ARG A 243 24.65 5.88 9.36
CA ARG A 243 23.55 6.56 10.06
C ARG A 243 23.52 8.06 9.77
N LYS A 244 24.70 8.72 9.74
CA LYS A 244 24.80 10.14 9.39
C LYS A 244 24.40 10.38 7.93
N ARG A 245 24.78 9.50 7.00
CA ARG A 245 24.36 9.59 5.59
C ARG A 245 22.84 9.45 5.46
N ARG A 246 22.22 8.46 6.11
CA ARG A 246 20.77 8.24 6.08
C ARG A 246 19.97 9.37 6.74
N ALA A 247 20.47 9.91 7.85
CA ALA A 247 19.86 11.09 8.47
C ALA A 247 19.94 12.32 7.54
N ALA A 248 21.06 12.48 6.81
CA ALA A 248 21.21 13.56 5.83
C ALA A 248 20.32 13.35 4.60
N GLU A 249 20.16 12.12 4.11
CA GLU A 249 19.27 11.78 2.98
C GLU A 249 17.80 12.02 3.35
N HIS A 250 17.36 11.56 4.52
CA HIS A 250 15.99 11.81 5.02
C HIS A 250 15.73 13.31 5.25
N GLN A 251 16.71 14.03 5.82
CA GLN A 251 16.62 15.47 5.98
C GLN A 251 16.54 16.18 4.62
N ALA A 252 17.32 15.75 3.63
CA ALA A 252 17.27 16.28 2.27
C ALA A 252 15.93 15.97 1.58
N GLU A 253 15.32 14.80 1.81
CA GLU A 253 13.98 14.47 1.32
C GLU A 253 12.90 15.36 1.95
N LEU A 254 12.96 15.56 3.27
CA LEU A 254 12.06 16.48 3.96
C LEU A 254 12.24 17.93 3.46
N GLU A 255 13.47 18.38 3.27
CA GLU A 255 13.77 19.70 2.71
C GLU A 255 13.29 19.83 1.27
N ALA A 256 13.43 18.79 0.45
CA ALA A 256 12.93 18.77 -0.92
C ALA A 256 11.39 18.79 -0.96
N ARG A 257 10.71 18.03 -0.09
CA ARG A 257 9.25 18.08 0.03
C ARG A 257 8.77 19.44 0.54
N GLN A 258 9.44 20.00 1.54
CA GLN A 258 9.12 21.33 2.05
C GLN A 258 9.33 22.40 0.96
N ALA A 259 10.42 22.33 0.20
CA ALA A 259 10.67 23.21 -0.93
C ALA A 259 9.62 23.05 -2.04
N LYS A 260 9.16 21.82 -2.33
CA LYS A 260 8.04 21.57 -3.25
C LYS A 260 6.77 22.25 -2.73
N ALA A 261 6.41 22.06 -1.47
CA ALA A 261 5.23 22.67 -0.86
C ALA A 261 5.30 24.21 -0.89
N ASP A 262 6.45 24.80 -0.58
CA ASP A 262 6.64 26.25 -0.58
C ASP A 262 6.61 26.84 -1.99
N SER A 263 7.18 26.14 -2.99
CA SER A 263 7.09 26.51 -4.41
C SER A 263 5.64 26.53 -4.89
N ILE A 264 4.87 25.49 -4.54
CA ILE A 264 3.46 25.36 -4.91
C ILE A 264 2.61 26.48 -4.29
N ARG A 265 2.91 26.86 -3.04
CA ARG A 265 2.20 27.95 -2.35
C ARG A 265 2.51 29.34 -2.91
N ALA A 266 3.65 29.53 -3.56
CA ALA A 266 4.09 30.85 -4.03
C ALA A 266 3.27 31.38 -5.21
N ASP A 267 2.73 30.50 -6.07
CA ASP A 267 1.91 30.84 -7.24
C ASP A 267 0.66 29.95 -7.30
N LEU A 268 -0.14 29.99 -6.23
CA LEU A 268 -1.32 29.16 -6.05
C LEU A 268 -2.53 29.72 -6.82
N PRO A 269 -2.93 29.11 -7.95
CA PRO A 269 -4.15 29.49 -8.65
C PRO A 269 -5.36 29.17 -7.78
N TYR A 270 -6.36 30.06 -7.82
CA TYR A 270 -7.62 29.82 -7.14
C TYR A 270 -8.78 30.49 -7.87
N ILE A 271 -9.99 29.98 -7.62
CA ILE A 271 -11.24 30.62 -7.99
C ILE A 271 -12.10 30.80 -6.75
N SER A 272 -12.87 31.89 -6.71
CA SER A 272 -13.81 32.17 -5.62
C SER A 272 -15.25 31.96 -6.10
N ASP A 273 -16.09 31.44 -5.21
CA ASP A 273 -17.52 31.28 -5.45
C ASP A 273 -18.34 31.56 -4.17
N ALA A 274 -19.62 31.19 -4.20
CA ALA A 274 -20.52 31.40 -3.07
C ALA A 274 -20.11 30.61 -1.81
N LEU A 275 -19.53 29.41 -1.99
CA LEU A 275 -19.12 28.52 -0.90
C LEU A 275 -17.75 28.88 -0.31
N GLY A 276 -16.88 29.53 -1.08
CA GLY A 276 -15.55 29.91 -0.62
C GLY A 276 -14.56 30.00 -1.77
N VAL A 277 -13.43 29.31 -1.64
CA VAL A 277 -12.40 29.22 -2.67
C VAL A 277 -12.08 27.78 -3.02
N VAL A 278 -11.74 27.54 -4.28
CA VAL A 278 -11.12 26.30 -4.74
C VAL A 278 -9.73 26.62 -5.29
N VAL A 279 -8.70 26.03 -4.70
CA VAL A 279 -7.31 26.19 -5.15
C VAL A 279 -6.92 25.09 -6.12
N ALA A 280 -6.00 25.35 -7.04
CA ALA A 280 -5.46 24.35 -7.96
C ALA A 280 -3.92 24.36 -7.91
N PRO A 281 -3.32 23.76 -6.89
CA PRO A 281 -1.88 23.82 -6.67
C PRO A 281 -1.15 23.20 -7.88
N LYS A 282 -0.38 24.02 -8.59
CA LYS A 282 0.33 23.59 -9.80
C LYS A 282 1.32 22.48 -9.44
N SER A 283 1.37 21.41 -10.25
CA SER A 283 2.29 20.27 -10.04
C SER A 283 2.05 19.48 -8.75
N ALA A 284 0.92 19.69 -8.06
CA ALA A 284 0.46 18.77 -7.03
C ALA A 284 -0.33 17.63 -7.70
N GLU A 285 -0.01 16.42 -7.30
CA GLU A 285 -0.75 15.20 -7.64
C GLU A 285 -1.71 14.86 -6.50
N LEU A 286 -2.75 14.07 -6.78
CA LEU A 286 -3.70 13.66 -5.74
C LEU A 286 -3.01 12.88 -4.59
N ALA A 287 -1.88 12.24 -4.89
CA ALA A 287 -1.03 11.55 -3.91
C ALA A 287 -0.23 12.48 -2.98
N ASP A 288 -0.07 13.77 -3.31
CA ASP A 288 0.64 14.78 -2.48
C ASP A 288 -0.24 15.26 -1.31
N THR A 289 -0.69 14.32 -0.47
CA THR A 289 -1.72 14.56 0.55
C THR A 289 -1.33 15.61 1.58
N ASP A 290 -0.05 15.70 1.95
CA ASP A 290 0.52 16.70 2.86
C ASP A 290 0.52 18.13 2.27
N ILE A 291 0.55 18.24 0.94
CA ILE A 291 0.45 19.50 0.21
C ILE A 291 -1.02 19.93 0.09
N LEU A 292 -1.93 18.97 -0.11
CA LEU A 292 -3.35 19.22 -0.38
C LEU A 292 -4.21 19.37 0.88
N GLU A 293 -3.93 18.62 1.95
CA GLU A 293 -4.67 18.62 3.21
C GLU A 293 -4.87 20.03 3.82
N PRO A 294 -3.88 20.94 3.80
CA PRO A 294 -4.07 22.33 4.28
C PRO A 294 -5.17 23.11 3.55
N PHE A 295 -5.56 22.69 2.36
CA PHE A 295 -6.62 23.32 1.55
C PHE A 295 -7.95 22.59 1.62
N LEU A 296 -8.10 21.58 2.49
CA LEU A 296 -9.34 20.87 2.73
C LEU A 296 -10.01 21.38 4.01
N ILE A 297 -10.62 22.56 3.93
CA ILE A 297 -11.20 23.24 5.09
C ILE A 297 -12.72 23.40 4.89
N PRO A 298 -13.56 22.62 5.61
CA PRO A 298 -15.01 22.72 5.47
C PRO A 298 -15.60 24.01 6.03
N LYS A 299 -14.87 24.69 6.92
CA LYS A 299 -15.24 25.98 7.49
C LYS A 299 -14.01 26.68 8.04
N VAL A 300 -13.62 27.81 7.46
CA VAL A 300 -12.49 28.62 7.93
C VAL A 300 -12.87 29.33 9.22
N GLU A 301 -12.08 29.10 10.26
CA GLU A 301 -12.16 29.81 11.54
C GLU A 301 -10.75 30.30 11.90
N GLY A 302 -10.49 31.60 11.72
CA GLY A 302 -9.17 32.19 11.94
C GLY A 302 -8.35 32.31 10.66
N ASP A 303 -7.07 31.97 10.73
CA ASP A 303 -6.14 32.19 9.62
C ASP A 303 -6.49 31.37 8.37
N ILE A 304 -6.27 31.97 7.19
CA ILE A 304 -6.41 31.28 5.91
C ILE A 304 -5.14 30.50 5.55
N PRO A 305 -5.24 29.42 4.74
CA PRO A 305 -4.09 28.67 4.26
C PRO A 305 -3.01 29.54 3.62
N SER A 306 -1.76 29.19 3.88
CA SER A 306 -0.60 29.82 3.25
C SER A 306 -0.67 29.71 1.72
N GLY A 307 -0.34 30.80 1.03
CA GLY A 307 -0.41 30.90 -0.44
C GLY A 307 -1.66 31.62 -0.94
N LEU A 308 -2.74 31.67 -0.15
CA LEU A 308 -3.89 32.51 -0.45
C LEU A 308 -3.61 34.00 -0.12
N PRO A 309 -4.11 34.95 -0.93
CA PRO A 309 -3.97 36.37 -0.63
C PRO A 309 -4.63 36.75 0.69
N ARG A 310 -3.91 37.50 1.54
CA ARG A 310 -4.40 37.96 2.86
C ARG A 310 -5.71 38.75 2.78
N GLU A 311 -5.97 39.38 1.65
CA GLU A 311 -7.21 40.13 1.38
C GLU A 311 -8.46 39.23 1.43
N LEU A 312 -8.32 37.93 1.14
CA LEU A 312 -9.41 36.96 1.23
C LEU A 312 -9.76 36.55 2.67
N HIS A 313 -8.94 36.93 3.66
CA HIS A 313 -9.09 36.47 5.03
C HIS A 313 -10.48 36.76 5.59
N GLN A 314 -11.00 37.97 5.40
CA GLN A 314 -12.34 38.32 5.90
C GLN A 314 -13.46 37.67 5.09
N SER A 315 -13.32 37.57 3.76
CA SER A 315 -14.36 37.04 2.89
C SER A 315 -14.51 35.52 3.00
N LEU A 316 -13.46 34.83 3.48
CA LEU A 316 -13.44 33.39 3.69
C LEU A 316 -13.87 32.94 5.08
N GLN A 317 -14.04 33.83 6.07
CA GLN A 317 -14.49 33.39 7.39
C GLN A 317 -15.86 32.70 7.31
N GLY A 318 -15.95 31.50 7.90
CA GLY A 318 -17.14 30.66 7.85
C GLY A 318 -17.41 30.00 6.50
N LYS A 319 -16.54 30.18 5.50
CA LYS A 319 -16.60 29.56 4.18
C LYS A 319 -15.64 28.38 4.04
N ARG A 320 -15.69 27.70 2.91
CA ARG A 320 -14.85 26.55 2.58
C ARG A 320 -13.55 26.97 1.88
N VAL A 321 -12.50 26.18 2.10
CA VAL A 321 -11.39 26.06 1.17
C VAL A 321 -11.44 24.62 0.66
N ASP A 322 -11.44 24.46 -0.65
CA ASP A 322 -11.40 23.18 -1.32
C ASP A 322 -10.23 23.21 -2.32
N PHE A 323 -9.87 22.07 -2.91
CA PHE A 323 -8.84 21.99 -3.96
C PHE A 323 -9.32 21.22 -5.18
N ALA A 324 -8.65 21.47 -6.31
CA ALA A 324 -8.82 20.72 -7.54
C ALA A 324 -7.45 20.36 -8.13
N VAL A 325 -7.26 19.09 -8.50
CA VAL A 325 -6.01 18.61 -9.10
C VAL A 325 -6.28 17.69 -10.29
N PRO A 326 -5.38 17.65 -11.29
CA PRO A 326 -5.38 16.61 -12.31
C PRO A 326 -5.29 15.22 -11.66
N VAL A 327 -5.93 14.25 -12.29
CA VAL A 327 -5.84 12.83 -11.92
C VAL A 327 -5.55 12.06 -13.17
N GLU A 328 -4.39 11.41 -13.19
CA GLU A 328 -3.89 10.70 -14.37
C GLU A 328 -4.49 9.30 -14.45
N PHE A 329 -4.73 8.66 -13.30
CA PHE A 329 -5.21 7.28 -13.23
C PHE A 329 -6.48 7.15 -12.41
N LEU A 330 -7.44 6.36 -12.91
CA LEU A 330 -8.68 6.08 -12.18
C LEU A 330 -8.43 5.44 -10.81
N SER A 331 -7.40 4.62 -10.70
CA SER A 331 -7.03 3.92 -9.46
C SER A 331 -6.57 4.85 -8.33
N GLU A 332 -6.33 6.14 -8.60
CA GLU A 332 -6.03 7.13 -7.56
C GLU A 332 -7.24 7.45 -6.68
N VAL A 333 -8.46 7.12 -7.14
CA VAL A 333 -9.72 7.38 -6.44
C VAL A 333 -10.53 6.09 -6.26
N PHE A 334 -11.42 6.09 -5.26
CA PHE A 334 -12.13 4.88 -4.82
C PHE A 334 -13.65 5.06 -4.84
N THR A 335 -14.37 3.96 -5.04
CA THR A 335 -15.80 3.83 -4.72
C THR A 335 -15.96 3.02 -3.44
N SER A 336 -17.20 2.77 -3.01
CA SER A 336 -17.48 1.86 -1.89
C SER A 336 -17.01 0.42 -2.12
N GLU A 337 -16.77 0.03 -3.38
CA GLU A 337 -16.41 -1.33 -3.77
C GLU A 337 -14.89 -1.52 -3.97
N GLY A 338 -14.11 -0.44 -3.94
CA GLY A 338 -12.65 -0.48 -4.09
C GLY A 338 -12.10 0.62 -5.01
N PRO A 339 -10.85 0.48 -5.50
CA PRO A 339 -10.27 1.41 -6.46
C PRO A 339 -11.14 1.54 -7.70
N LEU A 340 -11.32 2.77 -8.18
CA LEU A 340 -12.13 3.04 -9.35
C LEU A 340 -11.47 2.45 -10.61
N ASN A 341 -12.27 1.72 -11.38
CA ASN A 341 -11.89 1.22 -12.70
C ASN A 341 -12.83 1.79 -13.77
N LYS A 342 -12.47 1.61 -15.05
CA LYS A 342 -13.24 2.19 -16.15
C LYS A 342 -14.69 1.67 -16.22
N PRO A 343 -14.98 0.36 -16.12
CA PRO A 343 -16.36 -0.13 -16.08
C PRO A 343 -17.19 0.50 -14.96
N ALA A 344 -16.68 0.52 -13.72
CA ALA A 344 -17.37 1.11 -12.57
C ALA A 344 -17.58 2.61 -12.74
N PHE A 345 -16.62 3.32 -13.34
CA PHE A 345 -16.78 4.73 -13.66
C PHE A 345 -17.85 4.95 -14.74
N ASP A 346 -17.82 4.18 -15.83
CA ASP A 346 -18.75 4.36 -16.95
C ASP A 346 -20.19 4.02 -16.56
N GLU A 347 -20.40 3.09 -15.63
CA GLU A 347 -21.70 2.70 -15.08
C GLU A 347 -22.22 3.70 -14.03
N GLY A 348 -21.35 4.15 -13.12
CA GLY A 348 -21.74 5.01 -12.00
C GLY A 348 -21.78 6.50 -12.31
N ALA A 349 -20.99 6.96 -13.29
CA ALA A 349 -20.84 8.39 -13.55
C ALA A 349 -22.03 8.99 -14.27
N GLN A 350 -22.40 10.20 -13.86
CA GLN A 350 -23.47 10.97 -14.48
C GLN A 350 -22.91 11.95 -15.49
N VAL A 351 -23.53 12.03 -16.66
CA VAL A 351 -23.20 13.05 -17.66
C VAL A 351 -23.71 14.41 -17.18
N ARG A 352 -22.83 15.41 -17.14
CA ARG A 352 -23.13 16.79 -16.77
C ARG A 352 -22.50 17.75 -17.77
N GLU A 353 -23.12 18.92 -17.92
CA GLU A 353 -22.52 20.06 -18.61
C GLU A 353 -21.75 20.90 -17.58
N ILE A 354 -20.45 21.08 -17.80
CA ILE A 354 -19.57 21.92 -16.98
C ILE A 354 -18.80 22.84 -17.92
N GLY A 355 -18.96 24.15 -17.78
CA GLY A 355 -18.27 25.14 -18.63
C GLY A 355 -18.60 25.00 -20.11
N GLY A 356 -19.81 24.51 -20.44
CA GLY A 356 -20.25 24.24 -21.83
C GLY A 356 -19.63 22.98 -22.44
N GLN A 357 -19.05 22.11 -21.62
CA GLN A 357 -18.49 20.82 -22.03
C GLN A 357 -19.25 19.68 -21.38
N SER A 358 -19.55 18.65 -22.17
CA SER A 358 -20.11 17.41 -21.67
C SER A 358 -19.04 16.57 -20.99
N VAL A 359 -19.20 16.32 -19.70
CA VAL A 359 -18.27 15.57 -18.86
C VAL A 359 -19.00 14.49 -18.06
N LYS A 360 -18.28 13.45 -17.65
CA LYS A 360 -18.79 12.45 -16.70
C LYS A 360 -18.34 12.81 -15.28
N VAL A 361 -19.24 12.75 -14.31
CA VAL A 361 -18.98 13.09 -12.91
C VAL A 361 -19.41 11.93 -12.02
N LEU A 362 -18.52 11.52 -11.11
CA LEU A 362 -18.79 10.49 -10.10
C LEU A 362 -18.34 10.99 -8.73
N GLU A 363 -19.12 10.70 -7.69
CA GLU A 363 -18.64 10.85 -6.31
C GLU A 363 -17.64 9.73 -6.00
N VAL A 364 -16.47 10.11 -5.53
CA VAL A 364 -15.39 9.19 -5.20
C VAL A 364 -14.76 9.56 -3.87
N LEU A 365 -14.01 8.62 -3.31
CA LEU A 365 -13.16 8.82 -2.15
C LEU A 365 -11.70 8.99 -2.62
N ALA A 366 -11.11 10.15 -2.32
CA ALA A 366 -9.67 10.34 -2.45
C ALA A 366 -8.96 9.85 -1.17
N PRO A 367 -7.93 8.99 -1.27
CA PRO A 367 -7.20 8.52 -0.10
C PRO A 367 -6.63 9.68 0.72
N ARG A 368 -6.86 9.63 2.03
CA ARG A 368 -6.47 10.63 3.04
C ARG A 368 -7.11 12.02 2.90
N LEU A 369 -7.76 12.31 1.78
CA LEU A 369 -8.37 13.60 1.46
C LEU A 369 -9.91 13.57 1.48
N GLY A 370 -10.53 12.39 1.62
CA GLY A 370 -11.98 12.27 1.81
C GLY A 370 -12.78 12.30 0.51
N SER A 371 -14.10 12.48 0.64
CA SER A 371 -15.01 12.41 -0.50
C SER A 371 -14.91 13.66 -1.39
N GLY A 372 -15.07 13.46 -2.69
CA GLY A 372 -15.10 14.52 -3.68
C GLY A 372 -15.71 14.07 -5.00
N SER A 373 -15.59 14.92 -6.00
CA SER A 373 -16.05 14.66 -7.35
C SER A 373 -14.86 14.32 -8.23
N PHE A 374 -14.92 13.18 -8.89
CA PHE A 374 -14.04 12.88 -10.01
C PHE A 374 -14.77 13.20 -11.32
N ILE A 375 -14.20 14.14 -12.08
CA ILE A 375 -14.74 14.65 -13.33
C ILE A 375 -13.83 14.20 -14.47
N ARG A 376 -14.41 13.61 -15.51
CA ARG A 376 -13.66 13.09 -16.66
C ARG A 376 -14.22 13.60 -17.97
N ARG A 377 -13.31 14.03 -18.85
CA ARG A 377 -13.57 14.31 -20.27
C ARG A 377 -12.62 13.46 -21.10
N GLU A 378 -13.17 12.46 -21.79
CA GLU A 378 -12.38 11.47 -22.52
C GLU A 378 -11.31 10.82 -21.63
N ARG A 379 -10.02 11.08 -21.88
CA ARG A 379 -8.91 10.56 -21.08
C ARG A 379 -8.55 11.44 -19.89
N ALA A 380 -8.77 12.75 -19.98
CA ALA A 380 -8.42 13.73 -18.96
C ALA A 380 -9.33 13.64 -17.72
N GLY A 381 -8.71 13.69 -16.53
CA GLY A 381 -9.39 13.53 -15.24
C GLY A 381 -9.04 14.65 -14.26
N VAL A 382 -10.01 15.09 -13.47
CA VAL A 382 -9.82 16.08 -12.40
C VAL A 382 -10.56 15.62 -11.16
N PHE A 383 -9.89 15.64 -10.01
CA PHE A 383 -10.53 15.51 -8.71
C PHE A 383 -10.77 16.89 -8.12
N VAL A 384 -11.96 17.10 -7.55
CA VAL A 384 -12.31 18.29 -6.77
C VAL A 384 -12.77 17.82 -5.40
N SER A 385 -12.28 18.43 -4.32
CA SER A 385 -12.64 18.08 -2.94
C SER A 385 -14.05 18.55 -2.52
N ARG A 386 -15.01 18.49 -3.44
CA ARG A 386 -16.43 18.76 -3.27
C ARG A 386 -17.22 17.61 -3.83
N THR A 387 -18.22 17.13 -3.10
CA THR A 387 -19.15 16.12 -3.57
C THR A 387 -20.04 16.66 -4.72
N PRO A 388 -20.61 15.81 -5.58
CA PRO A 388 -21.32 16.26 -6.79
C PRO A 388 -22.61 17.07 -6.54
N ASP A 389 -23.13 17.05 -5.31
CA ASP A 389 -24.27 17.86 -4.86
C ASP A 389 -23.90 19.32 -4.60
N LEU A 390 -22.62 19.62 -4.40
CA LEU A 390 -22.11 20.97 -4.23
C LEU A 390 -21.81 21.63 -5.60
N PRO A 391 -21.94 22.97 -5.71
CA PRO A 391 -21.45 23.72 -6.87
C PRO A 391 -19.97 23.40 -7.16
N LEU A 392 -19.67 23.04 -8.41
CA LEU A 392 -18.33 22.72 -8.89
C LEU A 392 -17.70 23.94 -9.59
N PRO A 393 -16.38 24.17 -9.46
CA PRO A 393 -15.71 25.32 -10.06
C PRO A 393 -15.48 25.13 -11.57
N GLU A 394 -16.52 25.39 -12.38
CA GLU A 394 -16.55 25.01 -13.80
C GLU A 394 -15.34 25.52 -14.61
N ALA A 395 -15.00 26.81 -14.50
CA ALA A 395 -13.87 27.39 -15.23
C ALA A 395 -12.52 26.77 -14.85
N LEU A 396 -12.36 26.38 -13.59
CA LEU A 396 -11.13 25.74 -13.10
C LEU A 396 -11.04 24.29 -13.60
N ILE A 397 -12.15 23.56 -13.55
CA ILE A 397 -12.24 22.18 -14.05
C ILE A 397 -11.88 22.14 -15.54
N VAL A 398 -12.48 23.02 -16.35
CA VAL A 398 -12.18 23.10 -17.80
C VAL A 398 -10.71 23.39 -18.02
N ALA A 399 -10.14 24.38 -17.31
CA ALA A 399 -8.73 24.72 -17.44
C ALA A 399 -7.79 23.56 -17.08
N LEU A 400 -8.13 22.73 -16.09
CA LEU A 400 -7.33 21.56 -15.69
C LEU A 400 -7.51 20.37 -16.64
N LEU A 401 -8.70 20.19 -17.23
CA LEU A 401 -8.94 19.17 -18.25
C LEU A 401 -8.23 19.52 -19.57
N ASP A 402 -8.20 20.80 -19.95
CA ASP A 402 -7.52 21.29 -21.15
C ASP A 402 -5.99 21.19 -21.05
N GLN A 403 -5.42 21.16 -19.84
CA GLN A 403 -3.98 20.95 -19.65
C GLN A 403 -3.53 19.50 -19.94
N GLN A 404 -4.47 18.56 -19.96
CA GLN A 404 -4.20 17.11 -20.12
C GLN A 404 -4.53 16.58 -21.52
N GLY A 405 -5.07 17.42 -22.42
CA GLY A 405 -5.64 17.03 -23.71
C GLY A 405 -5.10 17.81 -24.89
#